data_AF-A0A347UE76-F1
#
_entry.id   AF-A0A347UE76-F1
#
_cell.length_a   1.000
_cell.length_b   1.000
_cell.length_c   1.000
_cell.angle_alpha   90.00
_cell.angle_beta   90.00
_cell.angle_gamma   90.00
#
_symmetry.space_group_name_H-M   'P 1'
#
loop_
_entity.id
_entity.type
_entity.pdbx_description
1 polymer ?
#
loop_
_entity_poly.entity_id
_entity_poly.type
_entity_poly.pdbx_seq_one_letter_code
_entity_poly.pdbx_strand_id
1 'polypeptide(L)' 'MTEQIILAFGLVLVIEGLVYALAPWLVESLLETMKEMPLETRRRIGLVAVALGVALVWFSRGFG' A
#
# COMPACT_ATOMS: atom_id res chain seq x y z
N MET A 1 -13.94 -17.70 5.33
CA MET A 1 -13.78 -16.63 4.31
C MET A 1 -13.89 -15.24 4.91
N THR A 2 -14.91 -14.95 5.73
CA THR A 2 -15.08 -13.65 6.41
C THR A 2 -13.92 -13.28 7.34
N GLU A 3 -13.37 -14.27 8.05
CA GLU A 3 -12.25 -14.14 8.97
C GLU A 3 -10.98 -13.58 8.30
N GLN A 4 -10.68 -14.06 7.09
CA GLN A 4 -9.53 -13.61 6.30
C GLN A 4 -9.70 -12.17 5.81
N ILE A 5 -10.94 -11.76 5.52
CA ILE A 5 -11.24 -10.38 5.15
C ILE A 5 -10.99 -9.46 6.36
N ILE A 6 -11.52 -9.82 7.52
CA ILE A 6 -11.31 -9.06 8.77
C ILE A 6 -9.81 -8.96 9.09
N LEU A 7 -9.07 -10.06 8.95
CA LEU A 7 -7.62 -10.07 9.16
C LEU A 7 -6.88 -9.17 8.16
N ALA A 8 -7.20 -9.26 6.86
CA ALA A 8 -6.56 -8.44 5.83
C ALA A 8 -6.79 -6.94 6.10
N PHE A 9 -8.03 -6.54 6.43
CA PHE A 9 -8.33 -5.16 6.81
C PHE A 9 -7.61 -4.75 8.11
N GLY A 10 -7.60 -5.61 9.13
CA GLY A 10 -6.91 -5.35 10.38
C GLY A 10 -5.40 -5.11 10.18
N LEU A 11 -4.75 -5.93 9.36
CA LEU A 11 -3.33 -5.77 9.03
C LEU A 11 -3.06 -4.46 8.27
N VAL A 12 -3.90 -4.09 7.30
CA VAL A 12 -3.78 -2.80 6.60
C VAL A 12 -3.89 -1.63 7.59
N LEU A 13 -4.86 -1.66 8.51
CA LEU A 13 -5.03 -0.61 9.51
C LEU A 13 -3.85 -0.52 10.48
N VAL A 14 -3.29 -1.66 10.90
CA VAL A 14 -2.09 -1.68 11.75
C VAL A 14 -0.90 -1.07 11.03
N ILE A 15 -0.65 -1.49 9.78
CA ILE A 15 0.48 -0.97 8.99
C ILE A 15 0.33 0.53 8.75
N GLU A 16 -0.82 0.98 8.26
CA GLU A 16 -1.10 2.40 8.04
C GLU A 16 -0.98 3.20 9.34
N GLY A 17 -1.61 2.74 10.42
CA GLY A 17 -1.56 3.39 11.73
C GLY A 17 -0.14 3.50 12.30
N LEU A 18 0.71 2.48 12.09
CA LEU A 18 2.11 2.52 12.49
C LEU A 18 2.91 3.57 11.70
N VAL A 19 2.66 3.71 10.39
CA VAL A 19 3.30 4.76 9.59
C VAL A 19 2.95 6.14 10.15
N TYR A 20 1.67 6.39 10.46
CA TYR A 20 1.25 7.66 11.08
C TYR A 20 1.80 7.87 12.50
N ALA A 21 1.85 6.82 13.32
CA ALA A 21 2.26 6.92 14.72
C ALA A 21 3.78 7.03 14.90
N LEU A 22 4.57 6.31 14.09
CA LEU A 22 6.02 6.23 14.23
C LEU A 22 6.78 7.19 13.32
N ALA A 23 6.24 7.49 12.14
CA ALA A 23 6.93 8.29 11.13
C ALA A 23 5.99 9.29 10.41
N PRO A 24 5.35 10.22 11.13
CA PRO A 24 4.44 11.20 10.52
C PRO A 24 5.12 12.07 9.45
N TRP A 25 6.41 12.40 9.62
CA TRP A 25 7.18 13.20 8.64
C TRP A 25 7.34 12.50 7.29
N LEU A 26 7.36 11.15 7.27
CA LEU A 26 7.45 10.38 6.03
C LEU A 26 6.19 10.59 5.19
N VAL A 27 5.02 10.59 5.83
CA VAL A 27 3.75 10.84 5.16
C VAL A 27 3.73 12.23 4.55
N GLU A 28 4.13 13.25 5.31
CA GLU A 28 4.17 14.64 4.83
C GLU A 28 5.10 14.78 3.62
N SER A 29 6.32 14.24 3.70
CA SER A 29 7.30 14.28 2.60
C SER A 29 6.82 13.53 1.36
N LEU A 30 6.18 12.36 1.53
CA LEU A 30 5.58 11.62 0.42
C LEU A 30 4.47 12.42 -0.24
N LEU A 31 3.60 13.08 0.54
CA LEU A 31 2.52 13.91 0.01
C LEU A 31 3.04 15.14 -0.74
N GLU A 32 4.10 15.80 -0.25
CA GLU A 32 4.75 16.90 -0.97
C GLU A 32 5.33 16.43 -2.31
N THR A 33 6.10 15.34 -2.28
CA THR A 33 6.67 14.76 -3.50
C THR A 33 5.57 14.37 -4.48
N MET A 34 4.48 13.75 -4.00
CA MET A 34 3.34 13.41 -4.83
C MET A 34 2.69 14.65 -5.42
N LYS A 35 2.51 15.75 -4.68
CA LYS A 35 1.91 17.00 -5.17
C LYS A 35 2.70 17.61 -6.33
N GLU A 36 4.01 17.46 -6.35
CA GLU A 36 4.88 17.96 -7.42
C GLU A 36 4.86 17.08 -8.68
N MET A 37 4.48 15.80 -8.55
CA MET A 37 4.43 14.88 -9.69
C MET A 37 3.26 15.17 -10.65
N PRO A 38 3.46 15.04 -11.97
CA PRO A 38 2.37 15.02 -12.95
C PRO A 38 1.37 13.89 -12.67
N LEU A 39 0.09 14.11 -13.01
CA LEU A 39 -0.98 13.14 -12.77
C LEU A 39 -0.71 11.78 -13.42
N GLU A 40 -0.10 11.77 -14.60
CA GLU A 40 0.23 10.55 -15.32
C GLU A 40 1.25 9.69 -14.56
N THR A 41 2.28 10.31 -13.99
CA THR A 41 3.30 9.62 -13.18
C THR A 41 2.66 9.01 -11.94
N ARG A 42 1.78 9.74 -11.24
CA ARG A 42 1.05 9.21 -10.07
C ARG A 42 0.22 7.98 -10.43
N ARG A 43 -0.46 7.99 -11.58
CA ARG A 43 -1.22 6.85 -12.09
C ARG A 43 -0.32 5.66 -12.37
N ARG A 44 0.83 5.86 -13.03
CA ARG A 44 1.79 4.77 -13.31
C ARG A 44 2.32 4.14 -12.02
N ILE A 45 2.69 4.94 -11.02
CA ILE A 45 3.14 4.43 -9.71
C ILE A 45 2.04 3.57 -9.08
N GLY A 46 0.80 4.05 -9.06
CA GLY A 46 -0.34 3.28 -8.54
C GLY A 46 -0.56 1.97 -9.28
N LEU A 47 -0.48 1.96 -10.62
CA LEU A 47 -0.62 0.76 -11.42
C LEU A 47 0.49 -0.26 -11.14
N VAL A 48 1.74 0.20 -10.99
CA VAL A 48 2.87 -0.67 -10.63
C VAL A 48 2.68 -1.25 -9.23
N ALA A 49 2.24 -0.45 -8.25
CA ALA A 49 1.96 -0.94 -6.90
C ALA A 49 0.86 -2.01 -6.88
N VAL A 50 -0.22 -1.80 -7.64
CA VAL A 50 -1.30 -2.80 -7.80
C VAL A 50 -0.78 -4.08 -8.45
N ALA A 51 -0.02 -3.96 -9.55
CA ALA A 51 0.55 -5.11 -10.25
C ALA A 51 1.46 -5.94 -9.34
N LEU A 52 2.32 -5.29 -8.56
CA LEU A 52 3.18 -5.95 -7.58
C LEU A 52 2.37 -6.63 -6.47
N GLY A 53 1.34 -5.96 -5.93
CA GLY A 53 0.45 -6.53 -4.93
C GLY A 53 -0.26 -7.80 -5.43
N VAL A 54 -0.80 -7.76 -6.66
CA VAL A 54 -1.41 -8.93 -7.31
C VAL A 54 -0.40 -10.05 -7.51
N ALA A 55 0.81 -9.73 -7.97
CA ALA A 55 1.88 -10.71 -8.15
C ALA A 55 2.23 -11.39 -6.82
N LEU A 56 2.39 -10.64 -5.72
CA LEU A 56 2.68 -11.19 -4.40
C LEU A 56 1.55 -12.10 -3.88
N VAL A 57 0.29 -11.69 -4.04
CA VAL A 57 -0.87 -12.53 -3.67
C VAL A 57 -0.94 -13.80 -4.52
N TRP A 58 -0.58 -13.71 -5.80
CA TRP A 58 -0.53 -14.89 -6.66
C TRP A 58 0.60 -15.84 -6.26
N PHE A 59 1.79 -15.31 -5.98
CA PHE A 59 2.93 -16.10 -5.50
C PHE A 59 2.65 -16.78 -4.16
N SER A 60 2.01 -16.09 -3.21
CA SER A 60 1.68 -16.69 -1.92
C SER A 60 0.68 -17.83 -2.03
N ARG A 61 -0.18 -17.84 -3.06
CA ARG A 61 -1.10 -18.94 -3.37
C ARG A 61 -0.49 -20.06 -4.20
N GLY A 62 0.59 -19.80 -4.95
CA GLY A 62 1.24 -20.78 -5.81
C GLY A 62 2.33 -21.59 -5.11
N PHE A 63 2.94 -21.03 -4.06
CA PHE A 63 4.02 -21.66 -3.28
C PHE A 63 3.61 -22.07 -1.86
N GLY A 64 2.43 -21.65 -1.39
CA GLY A 64 1.85 -22.02 -0.09
C GLY A 64 0.69 -23.00 -0.25
#